data_AF-A0A6G0XF71-F1
#
_entry.id   AF-A0A6G0XF71-F1
#
_cell.length_a   1.000
_cell.length_b   1.000
_cell.length_c   1.000
_cell.angle_alpha   90.00
_cell.angle_beta   90.00
_cell.angle_gamma   90.00
#
_symmetry.space_group_name_H-M   'P 1'
#
loop_
_entity.id
_entity.type
_entity.pdbx_description
1 polymer ?
#
loop_
_entity_poly.entity_id
_entity_poly.type
_entity_poly.pdbx_seq_one_letter_code
_entity_poly.pdbx_strand_id
1 'polypeptide(L)'
;MYPGSNSVWVLDGAKIHCRDDTIMHLRSLGIVPIFLPAYCPFYNPIEYFFGYLKKRFQRSYVECRTETNLICFVVNIMQMFKVFNMANVLCHCGWTTNGRFDPWRGLSHAKVRLGDVELDDNDLGFQVRD
;
A
#
# COMPACT_ATOMS: atom_id res chain seq x y z
N MET A 1 5.96 19.52 -6.29
CA MET A 1 6.08 18.68 -5.08
C MET A 1 4.85 17.78 -5.05
N TYR A 2 5.02 16.50 -4.73
CA TYR A 2 3.91 15.56 -4.57
C TYR A 2 3.61 15.35 -3.07
N PRO A 3 2.35 15.08 -2.68
CA PRO A 3 1.14 15.12 -3.51
C PRO A 3 0.73 16.55 -3.90
N GLY A 4 0.03 16.70 -5.02
CA GLY A 4 -0.41 17.99 -5.59
C GLY A 4 -1.19 17.82 -6.89
N SER A 5 -1.35 18.88 -7.68
CA SER A 5 -2.08 18.79 -8.95
C SER A 5 -1.54 17.69 -9.87
N ASN A 6 -2.43 16.99 -10.57
CA ASN A 6 -2.15 15.78 -11.38
C ASN A 6 -1.71 14.54 -10.58
N SER A 7 -1.82 14.57 -9.24
CA SER A 7 -1.67 13.36 -8.43
C SER A 7 -2.95 12.52 -8.48
N VAL A 8 -2.80 11.21 -8.40
CA VAL A 8 -3.91 10.27 -8.25
C VAL A 8 -3.95 9.80 -6.80
N TRP A 9 -5.13 9.82 -6.20
CA TRP A 9 -5.35 9.27 -4.87
C TRP A 9 -6.24 8.04 -4.96
N VAL A 10 -5.66 6.87 -4.73
CA VAL A 10 -6.38 5.58 -4.74
C VAL A 10 -7.00 5.35 -3.36
N LEU A 11 -8.31 5.12 -3.31
CA LEU A 11 -9.10 4.96 -2.10
C LEU A 11 -9.96 3.69 -2.18
N ASP A 12 -10.16 3.02 -1.06
CA ASP A 12 -11.19 1.98 -0.96
C ASP A 12 -12.59 2.63 -0.81
N GLY A 13 -13.63 1.80 -0.80
CA GLY A 13 -15.03 2.24 -0.67
C GLY A 13 -15.48 2.57 0.76
N ALA A 14 -14.57 2.85 1.71
CA ALA A 14 -14.98 3.19 3.08
C ALA A 14 -15.83 4.47 3.10
N LYS A 15 -16.92 4.48 3.89
CA LYS A 15 -17.87 5.60 3.93
C LYS A 15 -17.22 6.96 4.20
N ILE A 16 -16.14 6.98 4.99
CA ILE A 16 -15.38 8.20 5.31
C ILE A 16 -14.64 8.76 4.09
N HIS A 17 -14.19 7.91 3.16
CA HIS A 17 -13.51 8.34 1.93
C HIS A 17 -14.50 8.87 0.89
N CYS A 18 -15.74 8.37 0.93
CA CYS A 18 -16.80 8.75 -0.01
C CYS A 18 -17.54 10.04 0.37
N ARG A 19 -17.11 10.76 1.41
CA ARG A 19 -17.75 12.01 1.81
C ARG A 19 -17.48 13.10 0.78
N ASP A 20 -18.51 13.86 0.43
CA ASP A 20 -18.42 14.93 -0.57
C ASP A 20 -17.39 16.00 -0.20
N ASP A 21 -17.32 16.37 1.08
CA ASP A 21 -16.35 17.36 1.59
C ASP A 21 -14.91 16.96 1.28
N THR A 22 -14.57 15.70 1.48
CA THR A 22 -13.26 15.11 1.24
C THR A 22 -12.96 15.10 -0.26
N ILE A 23 -13.88 14.60 -1.08
CA ILE A 23 -13.71 14.51 -2.54
C ILE A 23 -13.54 15.91 -3.15
N MET A 24 -14.35 16.88 -2.74
CA MET A 24 -14.27 18.26 -3.23
C MET A 24 -12.97 18.94 -2.82
N HIS A 25 -12.48 18.69 -1.60
CA HIS A 25 -11.18 19.18 -1.16
C HIS A 25 -10.03 18.61 -2.00
N LEU A 26 -10.04 17.31 -2.30
CA LEU A 26 -9.00 16.71 -3.16
C LEU A 26 -9.02 17.31 -4.57
N ARG A 27 -10.21 17.46 -5.15
CA ARG A 27 -10.37 18.03 -6.50
C ARG A 27 -9.96 19.50 -6.56
N SER A 28 -10.20 20.29 -5.53
CA SER A 28 -9.76 21.69 -5.50
C SER A 28 -8.23 21.85 -5.47
N LEU A 29 -7.51 20.84 -4.98
CA LEU A 29 -6.05 20.74 -5.06
C LEU A 29 -5.54 20.22 -6.43
N GLY A 30 -6.44 19.86 -7.34
CA GLY A 30 -6.13 19.22 -8.61
C GLY A 30 -5.73 17.75 -8.49
N ILE A 31 -6.09 17.10 -7.38
CA ILE A 31 -5.87 15.66 -7.16
C ILE A 31 -7.07 14.89 -7.71
N VAL A 32 -6.81 13.76 -8.38
CA VAL A 32 -7.83 12.87 -8.93
C VAL A 32 -8.06 11.69 -7.96
N PRO A 33 -9.15 11.69 -7.17
CA PRO A 33 -9.51 10.53 -6.38
C PRO A 33 -10.06 9.40 -7.26
N ILE A 34 -9.55 8.18 -7.06
CA ILE A 34 -10.01 6.94 -7.69
C ILE A 34 -10.48 5.98 -6.61
N PHE A 35 -11.72 5.50 -6.73
CA PHE A 35 -12.29 4.51 -5.82
C PHE A 35 -12.13 3.11 -6.40
N LEU A 36 -11.61 2.21 -5.59
CA LEU A 36 -11.47 0.80 -5.94
C LEU A 36 -12.82 0.07 -5.84
N PRO A 37 -13.05 -0.97 -6.65
CA PRO A 37 -14.22 -1.83 -6.50
C PRO A 37 -14.23 -2.50 -5.11
N ALA A 38 -15.43 -2.80 -4.61
CA ALA A 38 -15.59 -3.50 -3.34
C ALA A 38 -14.84 -4.85 -3.34
N TYR A 39 -14.30 -5.22 -2.18
CA TYR A 39 -13.58 -6.49 -1.97
C TYR A 39 -12.40 -6.72 -2.93
N CYS A 40 -11.79 -5.65 -3.45
CA CYS A 40 -10.62 -5.74 -4.32
C CYS A 40 -9.34 -5.18 -3.65
N PRO A 41 -8.89 -5.73 -2.50
CA PRO A 41 -7.69 -5.25 -1.81
C PRO A 41 -6.41 -5.45 -2.64
N PHE A 42 -6.44 -6.37 -3.62
CA PHE A 42 -5.33 -6.63 -4.53
C PHE A 42 -5.02 -5.47 -5.48
N TYR A 43 -5.96 -4.53 -5.69
CA TYR A 43 -5.69 -3.28 -6.41
C TYR A 43 -5.15 -2.16 -5.52
N ASN A 44 -5.10 -2.37 -4.19
CA ASN A 44 -4.73 -1.36 -3.21
C ASN A 44 -3.27 -1.53 -2.73
N PRO A 45 -2.33 -0.66 -3.14
CA PRO A 45 -0.92 -0.79 -2.76
C PRO A 45 -0.67 -0.71 -1.25
N ILE A 46 -1.54 -0.03 -0.49
CA ILE A 46 -1.34 0.12 0.96
C ILE A 46 -1.47 -1.21 1.70
N GLU A 47 -2.23 -2.18 1.16
CA GLU A 47 -2.38 -3.51 1.75
C GLU A 47 -1.04 -4.26 1.79
N TYR A 48 -0.25 -4.12 0.71
CA TYR A 48 1.10 -4.68 0.63
C TYR A 48 2.04 -3.95 1.59
N PHE A 49 1.97 -2.61 1.64
CA PHE A 49 2.76 -1.82 2.58
C PHE A 49 2.49 -2.22 4.04
N PHE A 50 1.23 -2.40 4.43
CA PHE A 50 0.86 -2.88 5.77
C PHE A 50 1.31 -4.32 6.01
N GLY A 51 1.29 -5.18 4.99
CA GLY A 51 1.93 -6.50 5.06
C GLY A 51 3.42 -6.40 5.40
N TYR A 52 4.17 -5.49 4.75
CA TYR A 52 5.59 -5.29 5.02
C TYR A 52 5.86 -4.71 6.41
N LEU A 53 5.07 -3.71 6.79
CA LEU A 53 5.12 -3.10 8.11
C LEU A 53 4.89 -4.15 9.20
N LYS A 54 3.88 -5.02 9.02
CA LYS A 54 3.57 -6.12 9.95
C LYS A 54 4.70 -7.15 10.02
N LYS A 55 5.22 -7.64 8.88
CA LYS A 55 6.34 -8.59 8.86
C LYS A 55 7.57 -8.00 9.59
N ARG A 56 7.89 -6.73 9.35
CA ARG A 56 9.02 -6.05 10.01
C ARG A 56 8.77 -5.83 11.51
N PHE A 57 7.55 -5.47 11.89
CA PHE A 57 7.13 -5.37 13.29
C PHE A 57 7.35 -6.71 14.01
N GLN A 58 6.81 -7.81 13.48
CA GLN A 58 6.90 -9.14 14.09
C GLN A 58 8.35 -9.63 14.24
N ARG A 59 9.24 -9.32 13.29
CA ARG A 59 10.66 -9.70 13.37
C ARG A 59 11.46 -8.92 14.42
N SER A 60 11.01 -7.72 14.78
CA SER A 60 11.83 -6.76 15.53
C SER A 60 11.24 -6.42 16.90
N TYR A 61 9.96 -6.66 17.08
CA TYR A 61 9.25 -6.35 18.32
C TYR A 61 9.43 -7.47 19.33
N VAL A 62 9.76 -7.10 20.55
CA VAL A 62 9.83 -8.01 21.70
C VAL A 62 8.80 -7.53 22.70
N GLU A 63 7.83 -8.38 23.01
CA GLU A 63 6.78 -8.10 23.99
C GLU A 63 7.35 -7.79 25.38
N CYS A 64 6.57 -7.10 26.20
CA CYS A 64 6.88 -6.77 27.60
C CYS A 64 8.11 -5.86 27.81
N ARG A 65 8.61 -5.18 26.77
CA ARG A 65 9.58 -4.08 26.92
C ARG A 65 8.86 -2.79 27.30
N THR A 66 8.93 -2.42 28.58
CA THR A 66 8.30 -1.22 29.15
C THR A 66 8.91 0.11 28.69
N GLU A 67 10.13 0.09 28.15
CA GLU A 67 10.86 1.31 27.77
C GLU A 67 10.54 1.84 26.37
N THR A 68 9.90 1.04 25.52
CA THR A 68 9.67 1.40 24.11
C THR A 68 8.22 1.83 23.90
N ASN A 69 8.01 3.11 23.62
CA ASN A 69 6.71 3.59 23.15
C ASN A 69 6.36 2.92 21.81
N LEU A 70 5.22 2.22 21.75
CA LEU A 70 4.79 1.46 20.57
C LEU A 70 4.62 2.33 19.31
N ILE A 71 4.14 3.57 19.47
CA ILE A 71 3.98 4.51 18.35
C ILE A 71 5.36 4.87 17.80
N CYS A 72 6.31 5.24 18.66
CA CYS A 72 7.68 5.53 18.24
C CYS A 72 8.32 4.33 17.52
N PHE A 73 8.07 3.12 18.00
CA PHE A 73 8.55 1.90 17.36
C PHE A 73 7.98 1.71 15.94
N VAL A 74 6.66 1.86 15.78
CA VAL A 74 6.02 1.76 14.45
C VAL A 74 6.53 2.87 13.52
N VAL A 75 6.66 4.11 14.01
CA VAL A 75 7.20 5.23 13.23
C VAL A 75 8.63 4.95 12.77
N ASN A 76 9.48 4.39 13.63
CA ASN A 76 10.85 4.00 13.27
C ASN A 76 10.87 2.95 12.16
N ILE A 77 9.96 1.96 12.20
CA ILE A 77 9.83 1.00 11.11
C ILE A 77 9.36 1.69 9.83
N MET A 78 8.35 2.55 9.89
CA MET A 78 7.84 3.29 8.73
C MET A 78 8.92 4.17 8.09
N GLN A 79 9.82 4.75 8.88
CA GLN A 79 10.95 5.53 8.36
C GLN A 79 11.88 4.71 7.46
N MET A 80 12.06 3.41 7.73
CA MET A 80 12.86 2.53 6.87
C MET A 80 12.28 2.38 5.46
N PHE A 81 10.97 2.55 5.31
CA PHE A 81 10.29 2.41 4.02
C PHE A 81 10.25 3.69 3.20
N LYS A 82 10.71 4.84 3.74
CA LYS A 82 10.68 6.12 3.00
C LYS A 82 11.46 6.10 1.68
N VAL A 83 12.53 5.31 1.62
CA VAL A 83 13.39 5.14 0.44
C VAL A 83 13.13 3.82 -0.29
N PHE A 84 12.11 3.07 0.12
CA PHE A 84 11.81 1.76 -0.45
C PHE A 84 11.08 1.93 -1.79
N ASN A 85 11.57 1.23 -2.82
CA ASN A 85 10.97 1.29 -4.15
C ASN A 85 9.72 0.42 -4.22
N MET A 86 8.54 1.05 -4.27
CA MET A 86 7.24 0.38 -4.38
C MET A 86 6.77 0.17 -5.83
N ALA A 87 7.60 0.42 -6.85
CA ALA A 87 7.19 0.32 -8.26
C ALA A 87 6.67 -1.07 -8.63
N ASN A 88 7.30 -2.14 -8.09
CA ASN A 88 6.84 -3.51 -8.31
C ASN A 88 5.47 -3.74 -7.67
N VAL A 89 5.25 -3.26 -6.45
CA VAL A 89 3.96 -3.35 -5.76
C VAL A 89 2.86 -2.62 -6.53
N LEU A 90 3.15 -1.39 -6.97
CA LEU A 90 2.24 -0.62 -7.81
C LEU A 90 1.88 -1.39 -9.07
N CYS A 91 2.89 -1.96 -9.75
CA CYS A 91 2.69 -2.79 -10.95
C CYS A 91 1.87 -4.05 -10.67
N HIS A 92 2.11 -4.74 -9.56
CA HIS A 92 1.31 -5.89 -9.11
C HIS A 92 -0.15 -5.51 -8.88
N CYS A 93 -0.40 -4.31 -8.35
CA CYS A 93 -1.75 -3.77 -8.17
C CYS A 93 -2.37 -3.25 -9.47
N GLY A 94 -1.68 -3.32 -10.61
CA GLY A 94 -2.17 -2.84 -11.92
C GLY A 94 -1.78 -1.41 -12.27
N TRP A 95 -1.00 -0.71 -11.44
CA TRP A 95 -0.53 0.65 -11.70
C TRP A 95 0.79 0.63 -12.44
N THR A 96 0.80 1.07 -13.69
CA THR A 96 1.99 1.07 -14.53
C THR A 96 2.79 2.36 -14.38
N THR A 97 4.09 2.32 -14.70
CA THR A 97 5.01 3.47 -14.57
C THR A 97 4.65 4.64 -15.49
N ASN A 98 3.85 4.42 -16.52
CA ASN A 98 3.29 5.47 -17.39
C ASN A 98 1.97 6.08 -16.84
N GLY A 99 1.61 5.76 -15.59
CA GLY A 99 0.43 6.30 -14.92
C GLY A 99 -0.91 5.69 -15.37
N ARG A 100 -0.89 4.57 -16.09
CA ARG A 100 -2.10 3.84 -16.49
C ARG A 100 -2.48 2.79 -15.45
N PHE A 101 -3.76 2.44 -15.44
CA PHE A 101 -4.28 1.34 -14.64
C PHE A 101 -4.69 0.18 -15.55
N ASP A 102 -4.07 -0.98 -15.35
CA ASP A 102 -4.36 -2.24 -16.02
C ASP A 102 -4.99 -3.21 -15.00
N PRO A 103 -6.33 -3.33 -14.96
CA PRO A 103 -7.01 -4.19 -14.00
C PRO A 103 -6.71 -5.69 -14.21
N TRP A 104 -6.34 -6.11 -15.42
CA TRP A 104 -6.05 -7.51 -15.68
C TRP A 104 -4.80 -7.99 -14.95
N ARG A 105 -3.78 -7.12 -14.82
CA ARG A 105 -2.58 -7.42 -14.02
C ARG A 105 -2.93 -7.67 -12.56
N GLY A 106 -3.62 -6.74 -11.91
CA GLY A 106 -4.02 -6.90 -10.51
C GLY A 106 -4.90 -8.12 -10.27
N LEU A 107 -5.87 -8.38 -11.17
CA LEU A 107 -6.73 -9.55 -11.07
C LEU A 107 -5.98 -10.88 -11.25
N SER A 108 -4.99 -10.94 -12.15
CA SER A 108 -4.19 -12.14 -12.36
C SER A 108 -3.42 -12.54 -11.10
N HIS A 109 -2.85 -11.57 -10.39
CA HIS A 109 -2.17 -11.80 -9.11
C HIS A 109 -3.13 -12.15 -7.97
N ALA A 110 -4.35 -11.58 -7.98
CA ALA A 110 -5.37 -11.94 -6.99
C ALA A 110 -5.74 -13.42 -7.04
N LYS A 111 -5.79 -14.01 -8.25
CA LYS A 111 -6.08 -15.43 -8.44
C LYS A 111 -5.00 -16.34 -7.86
N VAL A 112 -3.74 -15.89 -7.86
CA VAL A 112 -2.63 -16.61 -7.19
C VAL A 112 -2.84 -16.62 -5.67
N ARG A 113 -3.23 -15.49 -5.08
CA ARG A 113 -3.46 -15.36 -3.61
C ARG A 113 -4.73 -16.02 -3.08
N LEU A 114 -5.72 -16.30 -3.91
CA LEU A 114 -6.91 -17.08 -3.52
C LEU A 114 -6.62 -18.58 -3.46
N GLY A 115 -5.58 -19.05 -4.16
CA GLY A 115 -5.09 -20.43 -4.09
C GLY A 115 -4.09 -20.67 -2.95
N ASP A 116 -3.24 -19.68 -2.69
CA ASP A 116 -2.18 -19.76 -1.69
C ASP A 116 -2.33 -18.63 -0.65
N VAL A 117 -2.83 -18.99 0.55
CA VAL A 117 -3.00 -18.07 1.70
C VAL A 117 -1.64 -17.68 2.32
N GLU A 118 -0.53 -18.16 1.78
CA GLU A 118 0.81 -17.80 2.21
C GLU A 118 1.39 -16.75 1.26
N LEU A 119 1.63 -15.55 1.80
CA LEU A 119 2.40 -14.50 1.12
C LEU A 119 3.82 -15.05 0.85
N ASP A 120 4.02 -15.60 -0.36
CA ASP A 120 5.31 -16.14 -0.82
C ASP A 120 6.43 -15.16 -0.51
N ASP A 121 7.45 -15.67 0.18
CA ASP A 121 8.62 -14.89 0.59
C ASP A 121 9.43 -14.39 -0.62
N ASN A 122 9.25 -14.98 -1.81
CA ASN A 122 9.87 -14.51 -3.06
C ASN A 122 9.15 -13.34 -3.73
N ASP A 123 7.88 -13.07 -3.38
CA ASP A 123 7.03 -12.07 -4.04
C ASP A 123 7.40 -10.61 -3.64
N LEU A 124 8.42 -10.46 -2.79
CA LEU A 124 8.78 -9.19 -2.15
C LEU A 124 10.06 -8.55 -2.69
N GLY A 125 10.73 -9.17 -3.66
CA GLY A 125 11.90 -8.57 -4.31
C GLY A 125 13.07 -8.24 -3.37
N PHE A 126 13.10 -8.80 -2.16
CA PHE A 126 14.31 -8.80 -1.34
C PHE A 126 15.25 -9.81 -1.97
N GLN A 127 16.08 -9.37 -2.93
CA GLN A 127 17.38 -10.01 -3.06
C GLN A 127 18.08 -9.79 -1.72
N VAL A 128 18.06 -10.81 -0.89
CA VAL A 128 18.97 -10.96 0.24
C VAL A 128 20.37 -10.99 -0.39
N ARG A 129 21.01 -9.84 -0.45
CA ARG A 129 22.46 -9.78 -0.50
C ARG A 129 22.89 -9.33 0.89
N ASP A 130 23.60 -10.26 1.52
CA ASP A 130 24.23 -10.14 2.83
C ASP A 130 25.02 -8.83 2.99
#